data_AF-A0A926WSJ1-F1
#
_entry.id   AF-A0A926WSJ1-F1
#
_cell.length_a   1.000
_cell.length_b   1.000
_cell.length_c   1.000
_cell.angle_alpha   90.00
_cell.angle_beta   90.00
_cell.angle_gamma   90.00
#
_symmetry.space_group_name_H-M   'P 1'
#
loop_
_entity.id
_entity.type
_entity.pdbx_description
1 polymer ?
#
loop_
_entity_poly.entity_id
_entity_poly.type
_entity_poly.pdbx_seq_one_letter_code
_entity_poly.pdbx_strand_id
1 'polypeptide(L)'
;MKKTLKYLSLGLLSTFLTATPGLGAERISFFFPPFGEFSLSADSLELFAKEGKINHELEFYAQRATRQQLDQLRDLLQQRFNVTPTLVSQFTYSPIGEKVVQRLGELVLTDSHQNGFYALRSAFILAAADPQGFTVVNVLRKYPSNTVRLNFSEGLEIVKNLSELLKTRDAVVTFIQQEANTQATNSPVDFSQKPDLRLPGTFSFEKINFTLNDSKRDRRLPVDLYLPQATPQSPTDAASPPFPLIIMSHGLASDRYAFIYLAQHLASYGFAVAVLEHPGSNAERFQQFFAGLAGPPDAKELINRPMDVKYVLDGLQQMEKSDPSLQGKLNFQRVGVIGHSYGGYTALTLAGAKINFQQIRRVCNPNRSLNLSVLLQCSATDLLPINYQLKDDRIKAVIAINPFNSSIFTQRGVSQIQVPVMLVGGSQDIVTPVVPEQILPFTWLTYPNKYLVLIENATHFTALAEPTPENSVLPVPSALLGPNPGPAYSYLRALSVAFLQTHLLNRPEYRPYLQPSYGQYISKEPLNLSLLQSLTTDQLAQALNGATRQSVAPSKP
;
A
#
# COMPACT_ATOMS: atom_id res chain seq x y z
N MET A 1 62.20 29.05 20.55
CA MET A 1 60.75 29.27 20.81
C MET A 1 60.23 30.60 20.21
N LYS A 2 60.36 30.85 18.89
CA LYS A 2 59.84 32.10 18.25
C LYS A 2 59.37 31.93 16.79
N LYS A 3 58.99 30.72 16.35
CA LYS A 3 58.50 30.50 14.97
C LYS A 3 57.26 29.59 14.81
N THR A 4 56.62 29.15 15.90
CA THR A 4 55.45 28.24 15.84
C THR A 4 54.11 28.90 16.19
N LEU A 5 54.06 30.22 16.38
CA LEU A 5 52.83 30.93 16.79
C LEU A 5 52.26 31.92 15.75
N LYS A 6 52.69 31.83 14.49
CA LYS A 6 52.16 32.68 13.40
C LYS A 6 51.15 31.99 12.47
N TYR A 7 50.97 30.68 12.61
CA TYR A 7 50.00 29.91 11.81
C TYR A 7 48.74 29.50 12.58
N LEU A 8 48.71 29.65 13.91
CA LEU A 8 47.48 29.44 14.70
C LEU A 8 46.51 30.64 14.67
N SER A 9 46.95 31.81 14.23
CA SER A 9 46.11 33.02 14.16
C SER A 9 45.41 33.23 12.81
N LEU A 10 45.67 32.38 11.81
CA LEU A 10 44.98 32.39 10.50
C LEU A 10 43.86 31.34 10.41
N GLY A 11 43.80 30.37 11.35
CA GLY A 11 42.74 29.36 11.42
C GLY A 11 41.50 29.76 12.23
N LEU A 12 41.51 30.93 12.88
CA LEU A 12 40.41 31.44 13.70
C LEU A 12 39.80 32.75 13.16
N LEU A 13 40.33 33.30 12.06
CA LEU A 13 39.73 34.46 11.37
C LEU A 13 38.85 34.08 10.16
N SER A 14 38.77 32.80 9.80
CA SER A 14 37.85 32.31 8.76
C SER A 14 36.42 32.03 9.27
N THR A 15 36.14 32.24 10.57
CA THR A 15 34.81 32.02 11.17
C THR A 15 33.95 33.29 11.32
N PHE A 16 34.38 34.41 10.74
CA PHE A 16 33.57 35.64 10.60
C PHE A 16 33.32 36.03 9.13
N LEU A 17 33.35 35.06 8.22
CA LEU A 17 32.45 35.17 7.08
C LEU A 17 31.07 35.03 7.68
N THR A 18 30.38 36.16 7.87
CA THR A 18 28.92 36.16 7.98
C THR A 18 28.43 35.21 6.91
N ALA A 19 27.92 34.04 7.29
CA ALA A 19 27.15 33.24 6.37
C ALA A 19 26.09 34.21 5.86
N THR A 20 26.24 34.68 4.62
CA THR A 20 25.18 35.44 3.97
C THR A 20 23.95 34.57 4.15
N PRO A 21 22.88 35.04 4.79
CA PRO A 21 21.70 34.23 5.01
C PRO A 21 21.39 33.60 3.66
N GLY A 22 21.45 32.26 3.59
CA GLY A 22 21.28 31.56 2.33
C GLY A 22 19.95 32.02 1.76
N LEU A 23 19.99 32.78 0.65
CA LEU A 23 18.81 33.39 0.09
C LEU A 23 17.87 32.25 -0.29
N GLY A 24 16.74 32.19 0.40
CA GLY A 24 15.62 31.34 0.02
C GLY A 24 15.07 31.78 -1.32
N ALA A 25 14.31 30.92 -1.99
CA ALA A 25 13.70 31.34 -3.25
C ALA A 25 12.74 32.51 -3.03
N GLU A 26 13.00 33.59 -3.74
CA GLU A 26 12.16 34.79 -3.78
C GLU A 26 11.11 34.68 -4.89
N ARG A 27 11.38 33.86 -5.91
CA ARG A 27 10.52 33.69 -7.08
C ARG A 27 10.37 32.22 -7.49
N ILE A 28 9.21 31.91 -8.05
CA ILE A 28 8.98 30.71 -8.86
C ILE A 28 8.88 31.18 -10.31
N SER A 29 9.58 30.51 -11.22
CA SER A 29 9.42 30.74 -12.66
C SER A 29 9.11 29.48 -13.43
N PHE A 30 8.44 29.62 -14.57
CA PHE A 30 8.16 28.53 -15.48
C PHE A 30 8.11 29.05 -16.92
N PHE A 31 8.62 28.24 -17.84
CA PHE A 31 8.65 28.60 -19.26
C PHE A 31 7.46 27.96 -19.98
N PHE A 32 6.67 28.76 -20.68
CA PHE A 32 5.53 28.30 -21.46
C PHE A 32 5.72 28.66 -22.95
N PRO A 33 6.24 27.74 -23.79
CA PRO A 33 6.44 28.02 -25.20
C PRO A 33 5.12 28.22 -25.96
N PRO A 34 5.03 29.15 -26.94
CA PRO A 34 6.02 30.16 -27.35
C PRO A 34 5.97 31.47 -26.55
N PHE A 35 5.17 31.54 -25.48
CA PHE A 35 4.80 32.76 -24.76
C PHE A 35 5.87 33.29 -23.79
N GLY A 36 6.95 32.54 -23.55
CA GLY A 36 8.10 33.01 -22.78
C GLY A 36 8.13 32.54 -21.32
N GLU A 37 8.92 33.22 -20.50
CA GLU A 37 9.07 32.93 -19.07
C GLU A 37 8.06 33.71 -18.23
N PHE A 38 7.34 32.99 -17.39
CA PHE A 38 6.43 33.52 -16.39
C PHE A 38 7.06 33.41 -15.02
N SER A 39 6.82 34.37 -14.14
CA SER A 39 7.30 34.31 -12.76
C SER A 39 6.30 34.88 -11.77
N LEU A 40 6.41 34.42 -10.52
CA LEU A 40 5.59 34.83 -9.39
C LEU A 40 6.48 34.88 -8.14
N SER A 41 6.38 35.95 -7.34
CA SER A 41 7.12 36.00 -6.06
C SER A 41 6.55 35.06 -5.02
N ALA A 42 7.42 34.56 -4.15
CA ALA A 42 7.02 33.84 -2.95
C ALA A 42 6.19 34.73 -2.00
N ASP A 43 6.45 36.05 -1.98
CA ASP A 43 5.66 37.04 -1.22
C ASP A 43 4.20 37.08 -1.68
N SER A 44 3.96 37.07 -3.00
CA SER A 44 2.62 37.05 -3.57
C SER A 44 1.84 35.79 -3.19
N LEU A 45 2.49 34.62 -3.28
CA LEU A 45 1.90 33.34 -2.85
C LEU A 45 1.61 33.31 -1.35
N GLU A 46 2.51 33.85 -0.54
CA GLU A 46 2.35 33.93 0.91
C GLU A 46 1.21 34.88 1.30
N LEU A 47 1.08 36.03 0.64
CA LEU A 47 -0.01 36.98 0.81
C LEU A 47 -1.36 36.34 0.45
N PHE A 48 -1.41 35.61 -0.67
CA PHE A 48 -2.61 34.87 -1.08
C PHE A 48 -2.95 33.75 -0.10
N ALA A 49 -1.96 32.97 0.34
CA ALA A 49 -2.16 31.91 1.32
C ALA A 49 -2.71 32.48 2.63
N LYS A 50 -2.05 33.47 3.24
CA LYS A 50 -2.44 34.00 4.55
C LYS A 50 -3.71 34.84 4.50
N GLU A 51 -3.79 35.79 3.57
CA GLU A 51 -4.83 36.82 3.57
C GLU A 51 -5.90 36.62 2.50
N GLY A 52 -5.67 35.74 1.51
CA GLY A 52 -6.55 35.57 0.35
C GLY A 52 -6.50 36.74 -0.63
N LYS A 53 -5.55 37.66 -0.45
CA LYS A 53 -5.39 38.84 -1.32
C LYS A 53 -4.63 38.45 -2.58
N ILE A 54 -5.19 38.85 -3.72
CA ILE A 54 -4.59 38.70 -5.04
C ILE A 54 -3.93 40.04 -5.38
N ASN A 55 -2.60 40.08 -5.41
CA ASN A 55 -1.86 41.27 -5.82
C ASN A 55 -1.65 41.28 -7.35
N HIS A 56 -1.03 42.35 -7.87
CA HIS A 56 -0.81 42.53 -9.31
C HIS A 56 0.00 41.39 -9.96
N GLU A 57 0.92 40.74 -9.24
CA GLU A 57 1.68 39.60 -9.78
C GLU A 57 0.81 38.34 -9.91
N LEU A 58 -0.12 38.09 -8.97
CA LEU A 58 -0.99 36.92 -9.01
C LEU A 58 -2.22 37.11 -9.90
N GLU A 59 -2.62 38.36 -10.13
CA GLU A 59 -3.84 38.73 -10.87
C GLU A 59 -3.92 38.05 -12.25
N PHE A 60 -2.81 38.06 -13.00
CA PHE A 60 -2.74 37.43 -14.32
C PHE A 60 -3.14 35.94 -14.28
N TYR A 61 -2.65 35.19 -13.29
CA TYR A 61 -2.93 33.77 -13.14
C TYR A 61 -4.33 33.55 -12.57
N ALA A 62 -4.74 34.36 -11.60
CA ALA A 62 -6.02 34.22 -10.94
C ALA A 62 -7.20 34.46 -11.89
N GLN A 63 -7.09 35.40 -12.82
CA GLN A 63 -8.12 35.65 -13.85
C GLN A 63 -8.32 34.45 -14.80
N ARG A 64 -7.37 33.51 -14.85
CA ARG A 64 -7.40 32.32 -15.72
C ARG A 64 -7.75 31.03 -14.96
N ALA A 65 -7.97 31.12 -13.65
CA ALA A 65 -8.36 30.01 -12.80
C ALA A 65 -9.84 30.16 -12.37
N THR A 66 -10.50 29.03 -12.14
CA THR A 66 -11.83 29.05 -11.53
C THR A 66 -11.73 29.35 -10.03
N ARG A 67 -12.82 29.83 -9.43
CA ARG A 67 -12.87 30.07 -7.98
C ARG A 67 -12.51 28.80 -7.18
N GLN A 68 -13.03 27.65 -7.60
CA GLN A 68 -12.71 26.36 -6.98
C GLN A 68 -11.20 26.03 -7.06
N GLN A 69 -10.55 26.30 -8.20
CA GLN A 69 -9.11 26.08 -8.35
C GLN A 69 -8.29 27.01 -7.45
N LEU A 70 -8.73 28.27 -7.30
CA LEU A 70 -8.09 29.23 -6.39
C LEU A 70 -8.25 28.83 -4.93
N ASP A 71 -9.44 28.36 -4.54
CA ASP A 71 -9.70 27.86 -3.19
C ASP A 71 -8.82 26.62 -2.90
N GLN A 72 -8.77 25.66 -3.83
CA GLN A 72 -7.90 24.47 -3.71
C GLN A 72 -6.41 24.83 -3.62
N LEU A 73 -5.95 25.79 -4.42
CA LEU A 73 -4.58 26.28 -4.35
C LEU A 73 -4.29 26.92 -3.00
N ARG A 74 -5.22 27.75 -2.49
CA ARG A 74 -5.07 28.39 -1.18
C ARG A 74 -5.00 27.36 -0.06
N ASP A 75 -5.90 26.38 -0.08
CA ASP A 75 -5.91 25.27 0.88
C ASP A 75 -4.57 24.51 0.86
N LEU A 76 -4.04 24.20 -0.33
CA LEU A 76 -2.74 23.55 -0.48
C LEU A 76 -1.58 24.39 0.08
N LEU A 77 -1.58 25.69 -0.17
CA LEU A 77 -0.54 26.60 0.32
C LEU A 77 -0.59 26.77 1.85
N GLN A 78 -1.78 26.69 2.45
CA GLN A 78 -2.01 26.75 3.89
C GLN A 78 -1.78 25.41 4.60
N GLN A 79 -1.83 24.29 3.86
CA GLN A 79 -1.68 22.96 4.42
C GLN A 79 -0.34 22.82 5.15
N ARG A 80 -0.42 22.62 6.47
CA ARG A 80 0.73 22.34 7.33
C ARG A 80 0.83 20.83 7.55
N PHE A 81 1.95 20.25 7.15
CA PHE A 81 2.25 18.85 7.40
C PHE A 81 2.97 18.72 8.74
N ASN A 82 2.44 17.87 9.63
CA ASN A 82 3.05 17.62 10.93
C ASN A 82 4.15 16.56 10.79
N VAL A 83 5.35 17.01 10.43
CA VAL A 83 6.53 16.15 10.23
C VAL A 83 7.73 16.73 10.95
N THR A 84 8.55 15.86 11.53
CA THR A 84 9.79 16.27 12.20
C THR A 84 10.94 16.37 11.19
N PRO A 85 11.98 17.18 11.47
CA PRO A 85 13.18 17.23 10.63
C PRO A 85 13.84 15.86 10.47
N THR A 86 13.85 15.07 11.54
CA THR A 86 14.40 13.71 11.53
C THR A 86 13.61 12.80 10.60
N LEU A 87 12.27 12.81 10.64
CA LEU A 87 11.44 12.02 9.74
C LEU A 87 11.71 12.38 8.27
N VAL A 88 11.72 13.68 7.96
CA VAL A 88 11.98 14.17 6.60
C VAL A 88 13.39 13.81 6.15
N SER A 89 14.39 13.95 7.03
CA SER A 89 15.76 13.52 6.75
C SER A 89 15.81 12.01 6.47
N GLN A 90 15.32 11.17 7.37
CA GLN A 90 15.33 9.72 7.21
C GLN A 90 14.63 9.28 5.91
N PHE A 91 13.47 9.87 5.60
CA PHE A 91 12.79 9.60 4.33
C PHE A 91 13.65 10.00 3.13
N THR A 92 14.10 11.25 3.05
CA THR A 92 14.80 11.78 1.86
C THR A 92 16.18 11.16 1.61
N TYR A 93 16.79 10.53 2.63
CA TYR A 93 18.02 9.73 2.52
C TYR A 93 17.79 8.22 2.33
N SER A 94 16.55 7.75 2.46
CA SER A 94 16.23 6.35 2.15
C SER A 94 16.30 6.08 0.64
N PRO A 95 16.53 4.83 0.20
CA PRO A 95 16.53 4.47 -1.23
C PRO A 95 15.27 4.91 -1.98
N ILE A 96 14.09 4.73 -1.35
CA ILE A 96 12.80 5.12 -1.94
C ILE A 96 12.68 6.63 -1.98
N GLY A 97 12.96 7.31 -0.87
CA GLY A 97 12.84 8.77 -0.82
C GLY A 97 13.84 9.48 -1.72
N GLU A 98 15.04 8.93 -1.91
CA GLU A 98 16.00 9.43 -2.90
C GLU A 98 15.41 9.42 -4.31
N LYS A 99 14.80 8.31 -4.73
CA LYS A 99 14.13 8.22 -6.04
C LYS A 99 12.97 9.19 -6.17
N VAL A 100 12.15 9.33 -5.13
CA VAL A 100 11.02 10.27 -5.11
C VAL A 100 11.53 11.70 -5.26
N VAL A 101 12.50 12.13 -4.45
CA VAL A 101 13.03 13.49 -4.47
C VAL A 101 13.79 13.75 -5.78
N GLN A 102 14.49 12.75 -6.32
CA GLN A 102 15.18 12.87 -7.61
C GLN A 102 14.19 13.13 -8.75
N ARG A 103 13.06 12.39 -8.74
CA ARG A 103 11.97 12.58 -9.70
C ARG A 103 11.29 13.94 -9.54
N LEU A 104 11.03 14.38 -8.31
CA LEU A 104 10.54 15.73 -8.04
C LEU A 104 11.54 16.80 -8.50
N GLY A 105 12.84 16.54 -8.40
CA GLY A 105 13.88 17.43 -8.89
C GLY A 105 13.95 17.57 -10.41
N GLU A 106 13.33 16.66 -11.18
CA GLU A 106 13.16 16.84 -12.64
C GLU A 106 12.04 17.86 -12.96
N LEU A 107 11.08 18.01 -12.05
CA LEU A 107 10.01 19.01 -12.11
C LEU A 107 10.44 20.35 -11.51
N VAL A 108 11.14 20.32 -10.38
CA VAL A 108 11.54 21.50 -9.62
C VAL A 108 13.05 21.69 -9.77
N LEU A 109 13.44 22.56 -10.67
CA LEU A 109 14.81 22.85 -11.06
C LEU A 109 15.40 24.02 -10.27
N THR A 110 16.73 24.04 -10.18
CA THR A 110 17.50 25.19 -9.70
C THR A 110 17.53 26.31 -10.74
N ASP A 111 18.00 27.51 -10.37
CA ASP A 111 18.13 28.63 -11.32
C ASP A 111 19.06 28.31 -12.50
N SER A 112 20.05 27.44 -12.27
CA SER A 112 20.96 26.91 -13.30
C SER A 112 20.35 25.81 -14.19
N HIS A 113 19.03 25.59 -14.10
CA HIS A 113 18.28 24.55 -14.84
C HIS A 113 18.75 23.10 -14.55
N GLN A 114 19.45 22.90 -13.43
CA GLN A 114 19.83 21.56 -12.95
C GLN A 114 18.70 20.93 -12.15
N ASN A 115 18.66 19.59 -12.13
CA ASN A 115 17.74 18.82 -11.30
C ASN A 115 17.82 19.29 -9.84
N GLY A 116 16.68 19.66 -9.26
CA GLY A 116 16.62 20.26 -7.94
C GLY A 116 16.71 19.28 -6.77
N PHE A 117 17.09 18.03 -6.98
CA PHE A 117 17.18 16.99 -5.95
C PHE A 117 17.84 17.46 -4.64
N TYR A 118 19.08 17.96 -4.71
CA TYR A 118 19.81 18.42 -3.52
C TYR A 118 19.16 19.65 -2.89
N ALA A 119 18.63 20.55 -3.72
CA ALA A 119 17.96 21.76 -3.28
C ALA A 119 16.63 21.45 -2.57
N LEU A 120 15.81 20.56 -3.12
CA LEU A 120 14.59 20.04 -2.53
C LEU A 120 14.86 19.30 -1.23
N ARG A 121 15.84 18.39 -1.21
CA ARG A 121 16.22 17.65 0.01
C ARG A 121 16.57 18.63 1.15
N SER A 122 17.42 19.63 0.85
CA SER A 122 17.77 20.66 1.82
C SER A 122 16.55 21.47 2.27
N ALA A 123 15.74 21.94 1.32
CA ALA A 123 14.55 22.75 1.58
C ALA A 123 13.53 22.02 2.46
N PHE A 124 13.28 20.74 2.18
CA PHE A 124 12.37 19.90 2.96
C PHE A 124 12.83 19.76 4.42
N ILE A 125 14.12 19.47 4.64
CA ILE A 125 14.68 19.31 5.99
C ILE A 125 14.64 20.64 6.75
N LEU A 126 15.05 21.73 6.11
CA LEU A 126 15.04 23.08 6.72
C LEU A 126 13.63 23.58 6.99
N ALA A 127 12.65 23.30 6.12
CA ALA A 127 11.26 23.69 6.33
C ALA A 127 10.61 22.90 7.47
N ALA A 128 10.94 21.62 7.63
CA ALA A 128 10.51 20.83 8.78
C ALA A 128 11.11 21.32 10.10
N ALA A 129 12.31 21.91 10.08
CA ALA A 129 13.00 22.44 11.26
C ALA A 129 12.57 23.86 11.63
N ASP A 130 11.88 24.55 10.73
CA ASP A 130 11.43 25.92 10.94
C ASP A 130 10.15 25.97 11.80
N PRO A 131 10.02 26.94 12.73
CA PRO A 131 8.80 27.11 13.53
C PRO A 131 7.51 27.29 12.72
N GLN A 132 7.60 27.84 11.49
CA GLN A 132 6.46 27.94 10.56
C GLN A 132 5.92 26.57 10.13
N GLY A 133 6.73 25.51 10.27
CA GLY A 133 6.39 24.14 9.94
C GLY A 133 6.50 23.83 8.45
N PHE A 134 6.24 22.56 8.10
CA PHE A 134 6.34 22.09 6.73
C PHE A 134 5.11 22.52 5.91
N THR A 135 5.24 23.61 5.14
CA THR A 135 4.24 24.11 4.18
C THR A 135 4.90 24.32 2.81
N VAL A 136 4.11 24.38 1.73
CA VAL A 136 4.64 24.65 0.38
C VAL A 136 5.40 25.98 0.34
N VAL A 137 4.83 27.04 0.93
CA VAL A 137 5.46 28.36 0.98
C VAL A 137 6.79 28.31 1.72
N ASN A 138 6.84 27.64 2.88
CA ASN A 138 8.07 27.55 3.65
C ASN A 138 9.15 26.71 2.93
N VAL A 139 8.76 25.63 2.25
CA VAL A 139 9.70 24.86 1.39
C VAL A 139 10.32 25.75 0.32
N LEU A 140 9.54 26.60 -0.35
CA LEU A 140 10.08 27.55 -1.33
C LEU A 140 11.08 28.52 -0.67
N ARG A 141 10.74 29.07 0.50
CA ARG A 141 11.64 29.96 1.27
C ARG A 141 12.91 29.28 1.79
N LYS A 142 12.94 27.95 1.88
CA LYS A 142 14.14 27.19 2.26
C LYS A 142 14.87 26.59 1.06
N TYR A 143 14.38 26.81 -0.15
CA TYR A 143 15.02 26.35 -1.36
C TYR A 143 16.31 27.16 -1.63
N PRO A 144 17.48 26.54 -1.74
CA PRO A 144 18.78 27.23 -1.79
C PRO A 144 19.11 27.78 -3.19
N SER A 145 18.22 28.60 -3.73
CA SER A 145 18.32 29.26 -5.04
C SER A 145 17.40 30.47 -5.04
N ASN A 146 17.81 31.59 -5.67
CA ASN A 146 16.97 32.80 -5.77
C ASN A 146 15.64 32.53 -6.49
N THR A 147 15.68 31.67 -7.50
CA THR A 147 14.52 31.27 -8.31
C THR A 147 14.36 29.75 -8.26
N VAL A 148 13.13 29.29 -8.03
CA VAL A 148 12.70 27.91 -8.30
C VAL A 148 12.15 27.86 -9.71
N ARG A 149 12.74 27.03 -10.58
CA ARG A 149 12.29 26.88 -11.97
C ARG A 149 11.43 25.63 -12.09
N LEU A 150 10.21 25.73 -12.61
CA LEU A 150 9.37 24.57 -12.88
C LEU A 150 9.54 24.11 -14.33
N ASN A 151 9.86 22.83 -14.49
CA ASN A 151 9.92 22.19 -15.78
C ASN A 151 8.49 21.93 -16.29
N PHE A 152 7.97 22.86 -17.09
CA PHE A 152 6.59 22.82 -17.55
C PHE A 152 6.28 21.59 -18.41
N SER A 153 7.21 21.18 -19.29
CA SER A 153 7.04 20.00 -20.14
C SER A 153 6.92 18.72 -19.32
N GLU A 154 7.78 18.56 -18.30
CA GLU A 154 7.70 17.42 -17.38
C GLU A 154 6.40 17.46 -16.55
N GLY A 155 5.98 18.66 -16.10
CA GLY A 155 4.71 18.85 -15.42
C GLY A 155 3.51 18.41 -16.25
N LEU A 156 3.46 18.80 -17.54
CA LEU A 156 2.43 18.36 -18.46
C LEU A 156 2.43 16.85 -18.69
N GLU A 157 3.61 16.23 -18.81
CA GLU A 157 3.74 14.79 -18.98
C GLU A 157 3.20 14.04 -17.75
N ILE A 158 3.54 14.48 -16.53
CA ILE A 158 3.03 13.91 -15.28
C ILE A 158 1.50 14.01 -15.21
N VAL A 159 0.94 15.19 -15.51
CA VAL A 159 -0.51 15.41 -15.51
C VAL A 159 -1.22 14.53 -16.53
N LYS A 160 -0.67 14.41 -17.75
CA LYS A 160 -1.19 13.55 -18.80
C LYS A 160 -1.19 12.08 -18.35
N ASN A 161 -0.06 11.59 -17.85
CA ASN A 161 0.09 10.20 -17.40
C ASN A 161 -0.86 9.87 -16.23
N LEU A 162 -1.03 10.78 -15.28
CA LEU A 162 -1.98 10.61 -14.18
C LEU A 162 -3.43 10.60 -14.69
N SER A 163 -3.79 11.49 -15.61
CA SER A 163 -5.14 11.52 -16.21
C SER A 163 -5.45 10.23 -16.96
N GLU A 164 -4.51 9.72 -17.74
CA GLU A 164 -4.65 8.44 -18.45
C GLU A 164 -4.78 7.27 -17.47
N LEU A 165 -4.02 7.26 -16.37
CA LEU A 165 -4.12 6.23 -15.34
C LEU A 165 -5.48 6.23 -14.65
N LEU A 166 -5.99 7.40 -14.26
CA LEU A 166 -7.30 7.54 -13.61
C LEU A 166 -8.45 7.14 -14.55
N LYS A 167 -8.41 7.59 -15.81
CA LYS A 167 -9.39 7.19 -16.83
C LYS A 167 -9.38 5.68 -17.07
N THR A 168 -8.18 5.10 -17.19
CA THR A 168 -8.01 3.65 -17.37
C THR A 168 -8.59 2.89 -16.20
N ARG A 169 -8.29 3.32 -14.98
CA ARG A 169 -8.86 2.75 -13.76
C ARG A 169 -10.38 2.81 -13.77
N ASP A 170 -10.97 3.97 -14.03
CA ASP A 170 -12.43 4.15 -14.00
C ASP A 170 -13.12 3.26 -15.04
N ALA A 171 -12.60 3.23 -16.28
CA ALA A 171 -13.12 2.38 -17.34
C ALA A 171 -13.05 0.88 -16.99
N VAL A 172 -11.92 0.42 -16.41
CA VAL A 172 -11.76 -0.97 -15.99
C VAL A 172 -12.67 -1.30 -14.81
N VAL A 173 -12.79 -0.43 -13.81
CA VAL A 173 -13.69 -0.62 -12.66
C VAL A 173 -15.14 -0.75 -13.12
N THR A 174 -15.60 0.15 -14.00
CA THR A 174 -16.94 0.06 -14.60
C THR A 174 -17.13 -1.24 -15.39
N PHE A 175 -16.12 -1.67 -16.16
CA PHE A 175 -16.19 -2.93 -16.89
C PHE A 175 -16.31 -4.13 -15.94
N ILE A 176 -15.51 -4.19 -14.86
CA ILE A 176 -15.58 -5.26 -13.85
C ILE A 176 -16.95 -5.30 -13.19
N GLN A 177 -17.55 -4.14 -12.89
CA GLN A 177 -18.90 -4.05 -12.35
C GLN A 177 -19.94 -4.63 -13.32
N GLN A 178 -19.85 -4.30 -14.61
CA GLN A 178 -20.72 -4.85 -15.65
C GLN A 178 -20.58 -6.37 -15.75
N GLU A 179 -19.35 -6.88 -15.78
CA GLU A 179 -19.08 -8.33 -15.80
C GLU A 179 -19.62 -9.03 -14.55
N ALA A 180 -19.45 -8.45 -13.36
CA ALA A 180 -20.02 -8.98 -12.12
C ALA A 180 -21.54 -9.10 -12.22
N ASN A 181 -22.19 -8.06 -12.75
CA ASN A 181 -23.65 -8.02 -12.92
C ASN A 181 -24.13 -9.07 -13.92
N THR A 182 -23.44 -9.21 -15.07
CA THR A 182 -23.76 -10.24 -16.07
C THR A 182 -23.57 -11.65 -15.52
N GLN A 183 -22.49 -11.91 -14.77
CA GLN A 183 -22.26 -13.22 -14.16
C GLN A 183 -23.27 -13.53 -13.05
N ALA A 184 -23.81 -12.53 -12.35
CA ALA A 184 -24.79 -12.71 -11.28
C ALA A 184 -26.18 -13.14 -11.78
N THR A 185 -26.60 -12.69 -12.96
CA THR A 185 -27.92 -13.07 -13.54
C THR A 185 -28.05 -14.57 -13.80
N ASN A 186 -26.94 -15.29 -13.95
CA ASN A 186 -26.91 -16.70 -14.33
C ASN A 186 -27.04 -17.69 -13.14
N SER A 187 -27.22 -17.21 -11.89
CA SER A 187 -27.41 -18.07 -10.72
C SER A 187 -28.20 -17.37 -9.60
N PRO A 188 -29.54 -17.31 -9.70
CA PRO A 188 -30.37 -16.71 -8.67
C PRO A 188 -30.42 -17.63 -7.45
N VAL A 189 -29.66 -17.28 -6.42
CA VAL A 189 -29.70 -17.90 -5.10
C VAL A 189 -30.43 -16.95 -4.17
N ASP A 190 -31.46 -17.43 -3.47
CA ASP A 190 -32.10 -16.65 -2.41
C ASP A 190 -31.25 -16.69 -1.13
N PHE A 191 -30.47 -15.62 -0.92
CA PHE A 191 -29.62 -15.47 0.25
C PHE A 191 -30.39 -15.06 1.52
N SER A 192 -31.65 -14.61 1.41
CA SER A 192 -32.46 -14.28 2.58
C SER A 192 -32.81 -15.51 3.43
N GLN A 193 -32.83 -16.68 2.80
CA GLN A 193 -33.10 -17.98 3.43
C GLN A 193 -31.81 -18.70 3.88
N LYS A 194 -30.66 -18.02 3.80
CA LYS A 194 -29.34 -18.56 4.10
C LYS A 194 -28.71 -17.87 5.30
N PRO A 195 -27.85 -18.55 6.09
CA PRO A 195 -27.11 -17.92 7.17
C PRO A 195 -26.33 -16.68 6.72
N ASP A 196 -26.42 -15.59 7.47
CA ASP A 196 -25.67 -14.37 7.20
C ASP A 196 -24.23 -14.50 7.71
N LEU A 197 -23.29 -14.79 6.80
CA LEU A 197 -21.87 -14.97 7.13
C LEU A 197 -21.16 -13.69 7.59
N ARG A 198 -21.83 -12.53 7.53
CA ARG A 198 -21.33 -11.26 8.10
C ARG A 198 -21.40 -11.25 9.63
N LEU A 199 -22.29 -12.06 10.20
CA LEU A 199 -22.46 -12.20 11.65
C LEU A 199 -21.46 -13.20 12.23
N PRO A 200 -21.01 -13.02 13.50
CA PRO A 200 -20.13 -13.97 14.16
C PRO A 200 -20.69 -15.40 14.16
N GLY A 201 -19.80 -16.39 14.12
CA GLY A 201 -20.16 -17.79 14.22
C GLY A 201 -20.44 -18.23 15.67
N THR A 202 -20.57 -19.54 15.87
CA THR A 202 -21.03 -20.13 17.14
C THR A 202 -19.91 -20.49 18.12
N PHE A 203 -18.64 -20.48 17.68
CA PHE A 203 -17.51 -20.81 18.54
C PHE A 203 -17.13 -19.61 19.42
N SER A 204 -16.91 -19.87 20.70
CA SER A 204 -16.05 -19.01 21.51
C SER A 204 -14.58 -19.32 21.21
N PHE A 205 -13.67 -18.41 21.54
CA PHE A 205 -12.25 -18.62 21.33
C PHE A 205 -11.44 -18.02 22.48
N GLU A 206 -10.24 -18.58 22.65
CA GLU A 206 -9.21 -18.06 23.54
C GLU A 206 -8.12 -17.39 22.71
N LYS A 207 -7.52 -16.32 23.25
CA LYS A 207 -6.34 -15.69 22.67
C LYS A 207 -5.10 -16.11 23.45
N ILE A 208 -4.17 -16.77 22.78
CA ILE A 208 -2.88 -17.20 23.33
C ILE A 208 -1.78 -16.37 22.69
N ASN A 209 -0.97 -15.70 23.50
CA ASN A 209 0.16 -14.89 23.03
C ASN A 209 1.47 -15.63 23.30
N PHE A 210 2.32 -15.75 22.28
CA PHE A 210 3.66 -16.29 22.45
C PHE A 210 4.63 -15.63 21.48
N THR A 211 5.91 -15.97 21.60
CA THR A 211 6.97 -15.51 20.71
C THR A 211 7.81 -16.70 20.29
N LEU A 212 8.02 -16.85 18.99
CA LEU A 212 8.98 -17.81 18.44
C LEU A 212 10.29 -17.09 18.11
N ASN A 213 11.41 -17.64 18.58
CA ASN A 213 12.73 -17.08 18.34
C ASN A 213 13.44 -17.89 17.26
N ASP A 214 13.65 -17.31 16.08
CA ASP A 214 14.49 -17.86 15.03
C ASP A 214 15.92 -17.34 15.21
N SER A 215 16.69 -18.06 16.04
CA SER A 215 18.09 -17.70 16.32
C SER A 215 18.99 -17.79 15.09
N LYS A 216 18.61 -18.54 14.04
CA LYS A 216 19.43 -18.66 12.83
C LYS A 216 19.34 -17.40 11.96
N ARG A 217 18.18 -16.75 11.96
CA ARG A 217 17.95 -15.51 11.21
C ARG A 217 17.96 -14.26 12.08
N ASP A 218 18.19 -14.41 13.39
CA ASP A 218 18.10 -13.36 14.40
C ASP A 218 16.75 -12.63 14.37
N ARG A 219 15.66 -13.42 14.43
CA ARG A 219 14.30 -12.89 14.35
C ARG A 219 13.47 -13.34 15.54
N ARG A 220 12.87 -12.36 16.20
CA ARG A 220 11.83 -12.56 17.20
C ARG A 220 10.47 -12.41 16.52
N LEU A 221 9.64 -13.45 16.57
CA LEU A 221 8.35 -13.50 15.90
C LEU A 221 7.23 -13.59 16.95
N PRO A 222 6.70 -12.45 17.41
CA PRO A 222 5.50 -12.43 18.21
C PRO A 222 4.29 -12.97 17.42
N VAL A 223 3.48 -13.79 18.07
CA VAL A 223 2.29 -14.41 17.48
C VAL A 223 1.11 -14.34 18.44
N ASP A 224 -0.05 -13.98 17.90
CA ASP A 224 -1.33 -14.04 18.58
C ASP A 224 -2.15 -15.19 17.96
N LEU A 225 -2.38 -16.26 18.73
CA LEU A 225 -3.19 -17.40 18.32
C LEU A 225 -4.60 -17.28 18.90
N TYR A 226 -5.59 -17.11 18.03
CA TYR A 226 -7.01 -17.19 18.35
C TYR A 226 -7.46 -18.63 18.15
N LEU A 227 -7.72 -19.34 19.25
CA LEU A 227 -8.00 -20.77 19.27
C LEU A 227 -9.47 -21.02 19.62
N PRO A 228 -10.28 -21.58 18.70
CA PRO A 228 -11.66 -21.94 19.00
C PRO A 228 -11.77 -22.95 20.14
N GLN A 229 -12.83 -22.83 20.93
CA GLN A 229 -13.16 -23.75 22.01
C GLN A 229 -14.39 -24.56 21.59
N ALA A 230 -14.32 -25.89 21.71
CA ALA A 230 -15.48 -26.73 21.45
C ALA A 230 -16.57 -26.47 22.51
N THR A 231 -17.73 -25.98 22.10
CA THR A 231 -18.87 -25.76 23.02
C THR A 231 -19.88 -26.91 22.90
N PRO A 232 -20.56 -27.31 23.99
CA PRO A 232 -21.61 -28.35 23.95
C PRO A 232 -22.79 -28.02 23.02
N GLN A 233 -22.98 -26.74 22.68
CA GLN A 233 -24.02 -26.22 21.77
C GLN A 233 -23.54 -26.09 20.32
N SER A 234 -22.29 -26.46 20.05
CA SER A 234 -21.81 -26.58 18.68
C SER A 234 -22.69 -27.62 17.97
N PRO A 235 -23.33 -27.29 16.82
CA PRO A 235 -24.12 -28.26 16.06
C PRO A 235 -23.31 -29.54 15.88
N THR A 236 -23.95 -30.70 15.83
CA THR A 236 -23.30 -32.01 15.67
C THR A 236 -22.42 -32.13 14.41
N ASP A 237 -22.45 -31.14 13.51
CA ASP A 237 -21.63 -30.98 12.30
C ASP A 237 -20.58 -29.83 12.38
N ALA A 238 -20.42 -29.19 13.54
CA ALA A 238 -19.41 -28.16 13.76
C ALA A 238 -18.03 -28.80 13.92
N ALA A 239 -17.00 -28.19 13.32
CA ALA A 239 -15.64 -28.69 13.33
C ALA A 239 -15.18 -28.97 14.77
N SER A 240 -15.00 -30.24 15.13
CA SER A 240 -14.24 -30.63 16.31
C SER A 240 -12.75 -30.46 16.03
N PRO A 241 -11.90 -30.22 17.05
CA PRO A 241 -10.46 -30.25 16.85
C PRO A 241 -10.02 -31.55 16.16
N PRO A 242 -8.99 -31.52 15.28
CA PRO A 242 -8.11 -30.38 15.02
C PRO A 242 -8.72 -29.33 14.06
N PHE A 243 -8.63 -28.06 14.45
CA PHE A 243 -9.15 -26.92 13.70
C PHE A 243 -8.23 -26.55 12.51
N PRO A 244 -8.77 -26.21 11.33
CA PRO A 244 -7.97 -25.63 10.23
C PRO A 244 -7.23 -24.37 10.70
N LEU A 245 -5.99 -24.19 10.25
CA LEU A 245 -5.12 -23.11 10.68
C LEU A 245 -5.05 -22.00 9.62
N ILE A 246 -5.26 -20.76 10.04
CA ILE A 246 -5.12 -19.58 9.19
C ILE A 246 -3.94 -18.75 9.69
N ILE A 247 -2.97 -18.47 8.82
CA ILE A 247 -1.90 -17.52 9.10
C ILE A 247 -2.30 -16.15 8.55
N MET A 248 -2.19 -15.10 9.37
CA MET A 248 -2.46 -13.72 8.93
C MET A 248 -1.19 -12.88 8.94
N SER A 249 -0.88 -12.24 7.81
CA SER A 249 0.34 -11.46 7.59
C SER A 249 0.02 -10.00 7.27
N HIS A 250 0.59 -9.07 8.05
CA HIS A 250 0.29 -7.64 7.98
C HIS A 250 0.90 -6.90 6.77
N GLY A 251 0.51 -5.64 6.55
CA GLY A 251 1.13 -4.76 5.56
C GLY A 251 2.49 -4.19 5.99
N LEU A 252 3.13 -3.40 5.13
CA LEU A 252 4.33 -2.64 5.52
C LEU A 252 3.99 -1.62 6.61
N ALA A 253 4.88 -1.44 7.60
CA ALA A 253 4.69 -0.50 8.72
C ALA A 253 3.41 -0.75 9.55
N SER A 254 2.90 -1.98 9.51
CA SER A 254 1.71 -2.43 10.23
C SER A 254 2.08 -3.52 11.23
N ASP A 255 1.09 -4.11 11.89
CA ASP A 255 1.30 -5.11 12.94
C ASP A 255 0.16 -6.14 12.98
N ARG A 256 0.21 -7.01 14.00
CA ARG A 256 -0.77 -8.07 14.25
C ARG A 256 -2.18 -7.59 14.66
N TYR A 257 -2.39 -6.30 14.91
CA TYR A 257 -3.71 -5.77 15.31
C TYR A 257 -4.53 -5.30 14.12
N ALA A 258 -3.88 -5.03 12.98
CA ALA A 258 -4.51 -4.52 11.76
C ALA A 258 -5.71 -5.34 11.24
N PHE A 259 -5.77 -6.63 11.54
CA PHE A 259 -6.86 -7.53 11.11
C PHE A 259 -7.56 -8.24 12.28
N ILE A 260 -7.52 -7.68 13.49
CA ILE A 260 -8.10 -8.31 14.68
C ILE A 260 -9.59 -8.64 14.49
N TYR A 261 -10.35 -7.76 13.84
CA TYR A 261 -11.77 -7.96 13.55
C TYR A 261 -12.05 -9.19 12.67
N LEU A 262 -11.11 -9.55 11.80
CA LEU A 262 -11.21 -10.68 10.88
C LEU A 262 -10.70 -11.96 11.54
N ALA A 263 -9.61 -11.87 12.30
CA ALA A 263 -9.09 -13.00 13.08
C ALA A 263 -10.13 -13.54 14.08
N GLN A 264 -10.77 -12.64 14.84
CA GLN A 264 -11.83 -13.00 15.78
C GLN A 264 -13.06 -13.58 15.07
N HIS A 265 -13.43 -13.01 13.91
CA HIS A 265 -14.55 -13.53 13.12
C HIS A 265 -14.28 -14.95 12.65
N LEU A 266 -13.12 -15.22 12.06
CA LEU A 266 -12.74 -16.57 11.62
C LEU A 266 -12.65 -17.56 12.80
N ALA A 267 -12.13 -17.13 13.94
CA ALA A 267 -12.11 -17.95 15.15
C ALA A 267 -13.52 -18.34 15.61
N SER A 268 -14.50 -17.43 15.52
CA SER A 268 -15.90 -17.73 15.82
C SER A 268 -16.55 -18.74 14.86
N TYR A 269 -15.96 -18.97 13.68
CA TYR A 269 -16.37 -19.99 12.70
C TYR A 269 -15.58 -21.30 12.80
N GLY A 270 -14.74 -21.47 13.83
CA GLY A 270 -13.99 -22.71 14.06
C GLY A 270 -12.67 -22.80 13.30
N PHE A 271 -12.06 -21.67 12.93
CA PHE A 271 -10.70 -21.62 12.40
C PHE A 271 -9.72 -21.23 13.52
N ALA A 272 -8.62 -21.98 13.70
CA ALA A 272 -7.52 -21.47 14.50
C ALA A 272 -6.79 -20.38 13.69
N VAL A 273 -6.58 -19.20 14.26
CA VAL A 273 -5.97 -18.07 13.53
C VAL A 273 -4.70 -17.62 14.23
N ALA A 274 -3.55 -17.77 13.58
CA ALA A 274 -2.27 -17.26 14.06
C ALA A 274 -1.93 -15.97 13.30
N VAL A 275 -1.92 -14.85 14.02
CA VAL A 275 -1.52 -13.55 13.49
C VAL A 275 -0.09 -13.26 13.93
N LEU A 276 0.84 -13.18 12.97
CA LEU A 276 2.26 -12.99 13.25
C LEU A 276 2.72 -11.56 12.95
N GLU A 277 3.76 -11.15 13.65
CA GLU A 277 4.45 -9.88 13.43
C GLU A 277 5.83 -10.10 12.80
N HIS A 278 6.17 -9.28 11.78
CA HIS A 278 7.42 -9.38 11.04
C HIS A 278 8.39 -8.25 11.44
N PRO A 279 9.44 -8.52 12.23
CA PRO A 279 10.26 -7.48 12.88
C PRO A 279 11.07 -6.59 11.92
N GLY A 280 11.29 -7.01 10.68
CA GLY A 280 12.02 -6.19 9.70
C GLY A 280 11.17 -5.17 8.94
N SER A 281 9.85 -5.20 9.11
CA SER A 281 8.92 -4.38 8.34
C SER A 281 7.65 -3.99 9.10
N ASN A 282 7.60 -4.21 10.42
CA ASN A 282 6.46 -3.88 11.29
C ASN A 282 6.45 -2.40 11.68
N ALA A 283 5.38 -1.99 12.36
CA ALA A 283 5.22 -0.65 12.94
C ALA A 283 6.45 -0.21 13.77
N GLU A 284 6.92 -1.05 14.70
CA GLU A 284 8.08 -0.76 15.55
C GLU A 284 9.34 -0.44 14.73
N ARG A 285 9.64 -1.26 13.71
CA ARG A 285 10.80 -1.00 12.83
C ARG A 285 10.72 0.35 12.13
N PHE A 286 9.53 0.73 11.68
CA PHE A 286 9.32 2.03 11.04
C PHE A 286 9.40 3.20 12.03
N GLN A 287 8.92 3.02 13.26
CA GLN A 287 9.10 4.01 14.33
C GLN A 287 10.59 4.25 14.59
N GLN A 288 11.37 3.17 14.73
CA GLN A 288 12.83 3.26 14.90
C GLN A 288 13.51 3.93 13.70
N PHE A 289 13.09 3.59 12.47
CA PHE A 289 13.62 4.21 11.26
C PHE A 289 13.36 5.72 11.22
N PHE A 290 12.11 6.17 11.42
CA PHE A 290 11.80 7.61 11.42
C PHE A 290 12.39 8.36 12.60
N ALA A 291 12.66 7.69 13.72
CA ALA A 291 13.41 8.23 14.85
C ALA A 291 14.93 8.28 14.62
N GLY A 292 15.43 7.72 13.52
CA GLY A 292 16.87 7.62 13.22
C GLY A 292 17.63 6.60 14.07
N LEU A 293 16.91 5.67 14.71
CA LEU A 293 17.44 4.58 15.52
C LEU A 293 17.69 3.30 14.71
N ALA A 294 17.21 3.26 13.46
CA ALA A 294 17.37 2.15 12.55
C ALA A 294 17.53 2.63 11.10
N GLY A 295 18.16 1.81 10.25
CA GLY A 295 18.16 2.02 8.80
C GLY A 295 16.79 1.70 8.16
N PRO A 296 16.59 2.06 6.87
CA PRO A 296 15.36 1.74 6.15
C PRO A 296 15.09 0.22 6.13
N PRO A 297 13.83 -0.20 5.89
CA PRO A 297 13.50 -1.62 5.72
C PRO A 297 14.36 -2.28 4.64
N ASP A 298 14.84 -3.49 4.94
CA ASP A 298 15.72 -4.25 4.03
C ASP A 298 14.90 -4.96 2.95
N ALA A 299 15.37 -4.93 1.70
CA ALA A 299 14.79 -5.69 0.59
C ALA A 299 14.66 -7.20 0.90
N LYS A 300 15.50 -7.74 1.79
CA LYS A 300 15.42 -9.11 2.30
C LYS A 300 14.08 -9.44 2.94
N GLU A 301 13.26 -8.47 3.32
CA GLU A 301 11.90 -8.77 3.81
C GLU A 301 11.02 -9.45 2.75
N LEU A 302 11.33 -9.31 1.45
CA LEU A 302 10.69 -10.11 0.38
C LEU A 302 10.94 -11.63 0.57
N ILE A 303 12.05 -11.98 1.20
CA ILE A 303 12.46 -13.36 1.49
C ILE A 303 12.08 -13.73 2.93
N ASN A 304 12.37 -12.86 3.90
CA ASN A 304 12.19 -13.14 5.31
C ASN A 304 10.73 -13.33 5.67
N ARG A 305 9.79 -12.58 5.09
CA ARG A 305 8.38 -12.66 5.47
C ARG A 305 7.73 -14.01 5.13
N PRO A 306 7.90 -14.57 3.92
CA PRO A 306 7.53 -15.96 3.66
C PRO A 306 8.24 -16.95 4.60
N MET A 307 9.54 -16.76 4.85
CA MET A 307 10.31 -17.64 5.75
C MET A 307 9.85 -17.56 7.21
N ASP A 308 9.38 -16.40 7.68
CA ASP A 308 8.79 -16.23 9.01
C ASP A 308 7.50 -17.04 9.15
N VAL A 309 6.64 -17.04 8.12
CA VAL A 309 5.42 -17.86 8.13
C VAL A 309 5.78 -19.35 8.19
N LYS A 310 6.76 -19.80 7.41
CA LYS A 310 7.25 -21.20 7.45
C LYS A 310 7.76 -21.55 8.86
N TYR A 311 8.55 -20.66 9.46
CA TYR A 311 9.08 -20.84 10.81
C TYR A 311 7.98 -20.89 11.88
N VAL A 312 6.96 -20.01 11.77
CA VAL A 312 5.81 -20.02 12.67
C VAL A 312 5.01 -21.31 12.55
N LEU A 313 4.80 -21.83 11.34
CA LEU A 313 4.12 -23.11 11.14
C LEU A 313 4.92 -24.27 11.75
N ASP A 314 6.24 -24.29 11.58
CA ASP A 314 7.11 -25.31 12.18
C ASP A 314 7.09 -25.23 13.71
N GLY A 315 7.16 -24.02 14.27
CA GLY A 315 7.08 -23.77 15.71
C GLY A 315 5.74 -24.18 16.31
N LEU A 316 4.62 -23.81 15.66
CA LEU A 316 3.29 -24.25 16.07
C LEU A 316 3.15 -25.78 16.04
N GLN A 317 3.71 -26.43 15.02
CA GLN A 317 3.68 -27.90 14.92
C GLN A 317 4.52 -28.58 16.00
N GLN A 318 5.60 -27.93 16.46
CA GLN A 318 6.37 -28.41 17.61
C GLN A 318 5.65 -28.16 18.94
N MET A 319 5.00 -27.00 19.09
CA MET A 319 4.19 -26.68 20.27
C MET A 319 3.00 -27.63 20.39
N GLU A 320 2.30 -27.95 19.30
CA GLU A 320 1.20 -28.92 19.29
C GLU A 320 1.62 -30.29 19.84
N LYS A 321 2.87 -30.71 19.61
CA LYS A 321 3.41 -31.98 20.14
C LYS A 321 3.83 -31.92 21.61
N SER A 322 4.14 -30.74 22.14
CA SER A 322 4.82 -30.58 23.43
C SER A 322 4.00 -29.85 24.49
N ASP A 323 3.02 -29.05 24.08
CA ASP A 323 2.10 -28.32 24.94
C ASP A 323 0.74 -29.05 25.00
N PRO A 324 0.39 -29.64 26.15
CA PRO A 324 -0.90 -30.33 26.34
C PRO A 324 -2.12 -29.45 26.03
N SER A 325 -1.99 -28.12 26.15
CA SER A 325 -3.08 -27.19 25.85
C SER A 325 -3.34 -27.04 24.34
N LEU A 326 -2.39 -27.42 23.48
CA LEU A 326 -2.48 -27.34 22.02
C LEU A 326 -2.59 -28.71 21.33
N GLN A 327 -2.24 -29.78 22.04
CA GLN A 327 -2.24 -31.14 21.51
C GLN A 327 -3.58 -31.52 20.88
N GLY A 328 -3.54 -31.97 19.62
CA GLY A 328 -4.70 -32.36 18.83
C GLY A 328 -5.60 -31.22 18.37
N LYS A 329 -5.26 -29.94 18.64
CA LYS A 329 -6.14 -28.80 18.35
C LYS A 329 -5.89 -28.14 16.99
N LEU A 330 -4.73 -28.30 16.37
CA LEU A 330 -4.35 -27.60 15.13
C LEU A 330 -4.20 -28.57 13.95
N ASN A 331 -4.78 -28.22 12.79
CA ASN A 331 -4.73 -29.03 11.58
C ASN A 331 -3.76 -28.43 10.54
N PHE A 332 -2.52 -28.93 10.53
CA PHE A 332 -1.48 -28.50 9.60
C PHE A 332 -1.65 -29.02 8.16
N GLN A 333 -2.67 -29.83 7.87
CA GLN A 333 -3.01 -30.26 6.51
C GLN A 333 -4.02 -29.32 5.84
N ARG A 334 -4.63 -28.42 6.61
CA ARG A 334 -5.65 -27.45 6.16
C ARG A 334 -5.23 -26.04 6.54
N VAL A 335 -4.15 -25.56 5.93
CA VAL A 335 -3.59 -24.23 6.22
C VAL A 335 -4.01 -23.21 5.16
N GLY A 336 -4.61 -22.10 5.59
CA GLY A 336 -4.86 -20.92 4.76
C GLY A 336 -3.91 -19.78 5.11
N VAL A 337 -3.67 -18.87 4.17
CA VAL A 337 -2.96 -17.60 4.44
C VAL A 337 -3.82 -16.43 4.00
N ILE A 338 -3.95 -15.43 4.88
CA ILE A 338 -4.54 -14.13 4.56
C ILE A 338 -3.45 -13.08 4.72
N GLY A 339 -3.30 -12.19 3.75
CA GLY A 339 -2.35 -11.10 3.89
C GLY A 339 -2.76 -9.84 3.17
N HIS A 340 -2.37 -8.70 3.73
CA HIS A 340 -2.63 -7.37 3.17
C HIS A 340 -1.37 -6.70 2.66
N SER A 341 -1.43 -6.05 1.49
CA SER A 341 -0.31 -5.31 0.93
C SER A 341 0.92 -6.21 0.79
N TYR A 342 1.99 -5.91 1.52
CA TYR A 342 3.17 -6.75 1.59
C TYR A 342 2.88 -8.15 2.17
N GLY A 343 1.90 -8.28 3.07
CA GLY A 343 1.37 -9.57 3.52
C GLY A 343 0.64 -10.32 2.41
N GLY A 344 -0.02 -9.61 1.49
CA GLY A 344 -0.66 -10.21 0.31
C GLY A 344 0.39 -10.77 -0.67
N TYR A 345 1.48 -10.04 -0.90
CA TYR A 345 2.68 -10.57 -1.57
C TYR A 345 3.21 -11.84 -0.88
N THR A 346 3.31 -11.81 0.45
CA THR A 346 3.81 -12.94 1.25
C THR A 346 2.92 -14.17 1.06
N ALA A 347 1.60 -13.99 1.07
CA ALA A 347 0.64 -15.07 0.88
C ALA A 347 0.74 -15.68 -0.53
N LEU A 348 0.81 -14.85 -1.58
CA LEU A 348 0.97 -15.33 -2.97
C LEU A 348 2.30 -16.07 -3.17
N THR A 349 3.37 -15.59 -2.55
CA THR A 349 4.70 -16.23 -2.59
C THR A 349 4.67 -17.61 -1.94
N LEU A 350 4.05 -17.74 -0.76
CA LEU A 350 3.88 -19.01 -0.06
C LEU A 350 3.05 -20.02 -0.88
N ALA A 351 2.09 -19.54 -1.66
CA ALA A 351 1.30 -20.35 -2.60
C ALA A 351 2.04 -20.76 -3.88
N GLY A 352 3.24 -20.21 -4.12
CA GLY A 352 4.12 -20.62 -5.22
C GLY A 352 4.42 -19.55 -6.26
N ALA A 353 3.93 -18.32 -6.10
CA ALA A 353 4.37 -17.22 -6.97
C ALA A 353 5.87 -16.98 -6.84
N LYS A 354 6.57 -16.88 -7.98
CA LYS A 354 8.02 -16.71 -8.03
C LYS A 354 8.43 -15.30 -8.43
N ILE A 355 9.44 -14.78 -7.75
CA ILE A 355 10.12 -13.53 -8.08
C ILE A 355 10.77 -13.63 -9.46
N ASN A 356 10.57 -12.62 -10.30
CA ASN A 356 11.17 -12.52 -11.62
C ASN A 356 12.18 -11.36 -11.69
N PHE A 357 13.44 -11.66 -11.39
CA PHE A 357 14.53 -10.68 -11.40
C PHE A 357 14.79 -10.03 -12.77
N GLN A 358 14.47 -10.73 -13.86
CA GLN A 358 14.60 -10.14 -15.20
C GLN A 358 13.56 -9.04 -15.43
N GLN A 359 12.32 -9.28 -14.99
CA GLN A 359 11.25 -8.28 -15.07
C GLN A 359 11.55 -7.09 -14.16
N ILE A 360 11.94 -7.35 -12.91
CA ILE A 360 12.32 -6.29 -11.96
C ILE A 360 13.39 -5.38 -12.57
N ARG A 361 14.48 -5.94 -13.13
CA ARG A 361 15.52 -5.13 -13.78
C ARG A 361 15.00 -4.28 -14.93
N ARG A 362 14.06 -4.79 -15.73
CA ARG A 362 13.46 -4.05 -16.86
C ARG A 362 12.57 -2.90 -16.40
N VAL A 363 11.78 -3.11 -15.35
CA VAL A 363 10.87 -2.09 -14.81
C VAL A 363 11.64 -1.04 -14.00
N CYS A 364 12.71 -1.46 -13.31
CA CYS A 364 13.38 -0.63 -12.32
C CYS A 364 14.58 0.16 -12.85
N ASN A 365 15.05 -0.08 -14.08
CA ASN A 365 16.26 0.57 -14.62
C ASN A 365 16.12 0.98 -16.11
N PRO A 366 15.95 2.29 -16.41
CA PRO A 366 15.65 3.38 -15.49
C PRO A 366 14.18 3.38 -15.08
N ASN A 367 13.89 3.59 -13.79
CA ASN A 367 12.53 3.82 -13.31
C ASN A 367 12.24 5.32 -13.18
N ARG A 368 11.33 5.84 -14.02
CA ARG A 368 10.81 7.22 -13.91
C ARG A 368 9.42 7.28 -13.28
N SER A 369 8.93 6.17 -12.74
CA SER A 369 7.58 6.07 -12.18
C SER A 369 7.48 6.76 -10.82
N LEU A 370 6.39 7.48 -10.61
CA LEU A 370 5.94 7.97 -9.30
C LEU A 370 5.00 6.97 -8.59
N ASN A 371 4.77 5.80 -9.18
CA ASN A 371 3.94 4.76 -8.58
C ASN A 371 4.67 4.12 -7.39
N LEU A 372 4.15 4.36 -6.19
CA LEU A 372 4.72 3.86 -4.93
C LEU A 372 4.82 2.33 -4.92
N SER A 373 3.83 1.61 -5.48
CA SER A 373 3.88 0.15 -5.62
C SER A 373 5.13 -0.29 -6.40
N VAL A 374 5.42 0.37 -7.52
CA VAL A 374 6.58 0.04 -8.35
C VAL A 374 7.87 0.37 -7.60
N LEU A 375 7.94 1.52 -6.92
CA LEU A 375 9.11 1.90 -6.13
C LEU A 375 9.41 0.89 -5.01
N LEU A 376 8.38 0.45 -4.28
CA LEU A 376 8.49 -0.58 -3.25
C LEU A 376 8.97 -1.90 -3.84
N GLN A 377 8.40 -2.28 -4.99
CA GLN A 377 8.76 -3.52 -5.69
C GLN A 377 10.19 -3.49 -6.25
N CYS A 378 10.69 -2.32 -6.61
CA CYS A 378 12.06 -2.14 -7.07
C CYS A 378 13.12 -2.36 -5.99
N SER A 379 12.77 -2.36 -4.70
CA SER A 379 13.71 -2.79 -3.65
C SER A 379 14.28 -4.20 -3.91
N ALA A 380 13.54 -5.04 -4.65
CA ALA A 380 13.99 -6.37 -5.06
C ALA A 380 15.26 -6.35 -5.94
N THR A 381 15.70 -5.20 -6.48
CA THR A 381 16.99 -5.09 -7.20
C THR A 381 18.19 -5.33 -6.30
N ASP A 382 18.04 -5.15 -4.99
CA ASP A 382 19.11 -5.29 -4.00
C ASP A 382 19.31 -6.75 -3.56
N LEU A 383 18.44 -7.65 -4.03
CA LEU A 383 18.53 -9.10 -3.77
C LEU A 383 19.41 -9.81 -4.79
N LEU A 384 20.02 -10.92 -4.36
CA LEU A 384 20.71 -11.83 -5.28
C LEU A 384 19.68 -12.47 -6.22
N PRO A 385 19.94 -12.53 -7.54
CA PRO A 385 18.99 -13.04 -8.52
C PRO A 385 18.97 -14.57 -8.57
N ILE A 386 18.65 -15.22 -7.44
CA ILE A 386 18.59 -16.67 -7.28
C ILE A 386 17.15 -17.15 -7.10
N ASN A 387 16.93 -18.45 -7.31
CA ASN A 387 15.62 -19.06 -7.15
C ASN A 387 15.36 -19.42 -5.68
N TYR A 388 14.81 -18.47 -4.92
CA TYR A 388 14.44 -18.66 -3.51
C TYR A 388 13.31 -19.69 -3.36
N GLN A 389 13.48 -20.64 -2.44
CA GLN A 389 12.47 -21.67 -2.13
C GLN A 389 11.48 -21.16 -1.07
N LEU A 390 10.56 -20.29 -1.50
CA LEU A 390 9.64 -19.59 -0.59
C LEU A 390 8.26 -20.24 -0.48
N LYS A 391 7.90 -21.14 -1.39
CA LYS A 391 6.65 -21.90 -1.33
C LYS A 391 6.60 -22.75 -0.04
N ASP A 392 5.41 -22.95 0.51
CA ASP A 392 5.17 -23.94 1.55
C ASP A 392 4.00 -24.85 1.19
N ASP A 393 4.26 -26.16 1.09
CA ASP A 393 3.26 -27.14 0.62
C ASP A 393 2.11 -27.36 1.60
N ARG A 394 2.21 -26.89 2.85
CA ARG A 394 1.10 -26.92 3.81
C ARG A 394 0.00 -25.93 3.43
N ILE A 395 0.32 -24.86 2.70
CA ILE A 395 -0.65 -23.84 2.30
C ILE A 395 -1.59 -24.40 1.23
N LYS A 396 -2.90 -24.39 1.52
CA LYS A 396 -3.95 -24.96 0.67
C LYS A 396 -4.91 -23.91 0.11
N ALA A 397 -4.91 -22.68 0.60
CA ALA A 397 -5.72 -21.58 0.04
C ALA A 397 -5.14 -20.21 0.46
N VAL A 398 -5.33 -19.18 -0.37
CA VAL A 398 -4.81 -17.83 -0.11
C VAL A 398 -5.87 -16.75 -0.36
N ILE A 399 -5.93 -15.78 0.56
CA ILE A 399 -6.62 -14.49 0.36
C ILE A 399 -5.56 -13.38 0.40
N ALA A 400 -5.39 -12.66 -0.71
CA ALA A 400 -4.46 -11.54 -0.80
C ALA A 400 -5.23 -10.23 -1.00
N ILE A 401 -5.12 -9.33 -0.02
CA ILE A 401 -5.85 -8.05 0.03
C ILE A 401 -4.89 -6.93 -0.35
N ASN A 402 -5.23 -6.15 -1.38
CA ASN A 402 -4.40 -5.08 -1.94
C ASN A 402 -2.91 -5.46 -2.10
N PRO A 403 -2.54 -6.66 -2.59
CA PRO A 403 -1.14 -7.05 -2.70
C PRO A 403 -0.39 -6.17 -3.70
N PHE A 404 0.84 -5.74 -3.40
CA PHE A 404 1.78 -5.36 -4.46
C PHE A 404 2.41 -6.64 -5.02
N ASN A 405 2.43 -6.82 -6.33
CA ASN A 405 2.97 -8.04 -6.92
C ASN A 405 3.32 -7.95 -8.41
N SER A 406 2.79 -6.98 -9.16
CA SER A 406 2.77 -6.99 -10.62
C SER A 406 4.14 -6.83 -11.29
N SER A 407 5.08 -6.15 -10.61
CA SER A 407 6.45 -5.92 -11.07
C SER A 407 7.43 -6.96 -10.53
N ILE A 408 7.16 -7.53 -9.35
CA ILE A 408 7.97 -8.59 -8.75
C ILE A 408 7.65 -9.94 -9.37
N PHE A 409 6.38 -10.23 -9.59
CA PHE A 409 5.93 -11.41 -10.31
C PHE A 409 5.75 -11.08 -11.79
N THR A 410 5.47 -12.13 -12.56
CA THR A 410 5.02 -12.05 -13.94
C THR A 410 3.87 -13.03 -14.11
N GLN A 411 3.20 -13.01 -15.26
CA GLN A 411 2.24 -14.06 -15.61
C GLN A 411 2.82 -15.46 -15.36
N ARG A 412 4.09 -15.69 -15.74
CA ARG A 412 4.80 -16.97 -15.50
C ARG A 412 4.89 -17.32 -14.01
N GLY A 413 5.12 -16.33 -13.14
CA GLY A 413 5.24 -16.54 -11.70
C GLY A 413 3.89 -16.84 -11.06
N VAL A 414 2.87 -16.04 -11.37
CA VAL A 414 1.52 -16.18 -10.81
C VAL A 414 0.84 -17.47 -11.30
N SER A 415 1.07 -17.89 -12.55
CA SER A 415 0.52 -19.15 -13.08
C SER A 415 1.06 -20.42 -12.42
N GLN A 416 2.10 -20.31 -11.58
CA GLN A 416 2.59 -21.46 -10.79
C GLN A 416 1.75 -21.73 -9.55
N ILE A 417 0.84 -20.83 -9.16
CA ILE A 417 -0.04 -21.05 -8.02
C ILE A 417 -1.06 -22.15 -8.38
N GLN A 418 -1.06 -23.22 -7.59
CA GLN A 418 -1.94 -24.39 -7.78
C GLN A 418 -2.88 -24.62 -6.59
N VAL A 419 -3.25 -23.54 -5.91
CA VAL A 419 -4.22 -23.53 -4.81
C VAL A 419 -5.28 -22.46 -5.09
N PRO A 420 -6.48 -22.54 -4.48
CA PRO A 420 -7.47 -21.49 -4.55
C PRO A 420 -6.93 -20.12 -4.11
N VAL A 421 -7.27 -19.06 -4.87
CA VAL A 421 -6.86 -17.68 -4.59
C VAL A 421 -8.05 -16.72 -4.62
N MET A 422 -8.18 -15.90 -3.58
CA MET A 422 -9.03 -14.71 -3.60
C MET A 422 -8.14 -13.45 -3.62
N LEU A 423 -8.22 -12.67 -4.70
CA LEU A 423 -7.58 -11.36 -4.80
C LEU A 423 -8.60 -10.28 -4.46
N VAL A 424 -8.31 -9.45 -3.47
CA VAL A 424 -9.14 -8.31 -3.07
C VAL A 424 -8.44 -7.01 -3.43
N GLY A 425 -9.15 -6.07 -4.06
CA GLY A 425 -8.62 -4.76 -4.48
C GLY A 425 -9.58 -3.62 -4.19
N GLY A 426 -9.06 -2.46 -3.78
CA GLY A 426 -9.83 -1.23 -3.62
C GLY A 426 -9.70 -0.30 -4.85
N SER A 427 -10.80 0.23 -5.37
CA SER A 427 -10.75 1.04 -6.60
C SER A 427 -10.04 2.38 -6.44
N GLN A 428 -9.92 2.92 -5.23
CA GLN A 428 -9.21 4.16 -4.91
C GLN A 428 -7.88 3.89 -4.20
N ASP A 429 -7.34 2.66 -4.32
CA ASP A 429 -6.03 2.34 -3.79
C ASP A 429 -4.93 2.99 -4.65
N ILE A 430 -4.28 4.02 -4.11
CA ILE A 430 -3.16 4.71 -4.77
C ILE A 430 -1.79 4.11 -4.41
N VAL A 431 -1.73 3.27 -3.37
CA VAL A 431 -0.49 2.64 -2.90
C VAL A 431 -0.21 1.41 -3.75
N THR A 432 -1.23 0.59 -3.99
CA THR A 432 -1.21 -0.57 -4.87
C THR A 432 -2.37 -0.49 -5.87
N PRO A 433 -2.21 0.28 -6.97
CA PRO A 433 -3.30 0.52 -7.92
C PRO A 433 -3.95 -0.74 -8.47
N VAL A 434 -5.28 -0.78 -8.42
CA VAL A 434 -6.04 -2.03 -8.57
C VAL A 434 -5.89 -2.71 -9.93
N VAL A 435 -5.74 -1.91 -10.99
CA VAL A 435 -5.60 -2.43 -12.35
C VAL A 435 -4.30 -3.22 -12.51
N PRO A 436 -3.10 -2.65 -12.30
CA PRO A 436 -1.86 -3.40 -12.42
C PRO A 436 -1.66 -4.45 -11.32
N GLU A 437 -2.11 -4.22 -10.08
CA GLU A 437 -1.72 -5.04 -8.93
C GLU A 437 -2.68 -6.18 -8.57
N GLN A 438 -3.96 -6.10 -8.95
CA GLN A 438 -4.92 -7.17 -8.65
C GLN A 438 -5.67 -7.66 -9.90
N ILE A 439 -6.25 -6.76 -10.69
CA ILE A 439 -7.09 -7.13 -11.85
C ILE A 439 -6.27 -7.82 -12.93
N LEU A 440 -5.12 -7.24 -13.31
CA LEU A 440 -4.25 -7.85 -14.30
C LEU A 440 -3.68 -9.21 -13.81
N PRO A 441 -3.08 -9.33 -12.61
CA PRO A 441 -2.62 -10.61 -12.06
C PRO A 441 -3.72 -11.68 -11.90
N PHE A 442 -4.98 -11.28 -11.70
CA PHE A 442 -6.11 -12.22 -11.66
C PHE A 442 -6.29 -12.98 -12.98
N THR A 443 -6.01 -12.31 -14.11
CA THR A 443 -6.05 -12.96 -15.44
C THR A 443 -4.91 -13.97 -15.64
N TRP A 444 -3.83 -13.85 -14.86
CA TRP A 444 -2.67 -14.75 -14.93
C TRP A 444 -2.83 -16.06 -14.15
N LEU A 445 -3.76 -16.10 -13.19
CA LEU A 445 -4.07 -17.30 -12.43
C LEU A 445 -4.72 -18.37 -13.34
N THR A 446 -4.13 -19.57 -13.34
CA THR A 446 -4.61 -20.71 -14.13
C THR A 446 -5.39 -21.73 -13.33
N TYR A 447 -5.28 -21.70 -11.99
CA TYR A 447 -6.08 -22.56 -11.12
C TYR A 447 -7.56 -22.13 -11.17
N PRO A 448 -8.52 -23.06 -11.34
CA PRO A 448 -9.91 -22.72 -11.63
C PRO A 448 -10.63 -22.03 -10.46
N ASN A 449 -10.28 -22.37 -9.22
CA ASN A 449 -10.89 -21.76 -8.03
C ASN A 449 -10.20 -20.43 -7.73
N LYS A 450 -10.55 -19.40 -8.48
CA LYS A 450 -10.04 -18.05 -8.30
C LYS A 450 -11.18 -17.05 -8.16
N TYR A 451 -10.98 -16.03 -7.34
CA TYR A 451 -11.96 -14.99 -7.09
C TYR A 451 -11.32 -13.62 -7.13
N LEU A 452 -11.93 -12.68 -7.85
CA LEU A 452 -11.58 -11.26 -7.81
C LEU A 452 -12.68 -10.51 -7.07
N VAL A 453 -12.30 -9.86 -5.97
CA VAL A 453 -13.16 -9.01 -5.16
C VAL A 453 -12.71 -7.57 -5.36
N LEU A 454 -13.55 -6.75 -5.99
CA LEU A 454 -13.32 -5.33 -6.16
C LEU A 454 -14.28 -4.56 -5.26
N ILE A 455 -13.73 -3.69 -4.41
CA ILE A 455 -14.50 -2.80 -3.55
C ILE A 455 -14.35 -1.38 -4.08
N GLU A 456 -15.44 -0.82 -4.60
CA GLU A 456 -15.47 0.54 -5.12
C GLU A 456 -15.25 1.55 -3.98
N ASN A 457 -14.59 2.67 -4.27
CA ASN A 457 -14.24 3.72 -3.32
C ASN A 457 -13.34 3.31 -2.14
N ALA A 458 -13.01 2.02 -2.01
CA ALA A 458 -12.04 1.55 -1.02
C ALA A 458 -10.62 1.98 -1.39
N THR A 459 -9.86 2.37 -0.38
CA THR A 459 -8.46 2.78 -0.45
C THR A 459 -7.56 1.63 0.00
N HIS A 460 -6.24 1.86 0.03
CA HIS A 460 -5.29 0.89 0.58
C HIS A 460 -5.58 0.52 2.04
N PHE A 461 -6.13 1.48 2.79
CA PHE A 461 -6.29 1.44 4.25
C PHE A 461 -7.68 0.95 4.68
N THR A 462 -8.67 0.90 3.77
CA THR A 462 -10.06 0.53 4.08
C THR A 462 -10.22 -0.85 4.73
N ALA A 463 -9.29 -1.77 4.49
CA ALA A 463 -9.33 -3.12 5.08
C ALA A 463 -8.66 -3.22 6.47
N LEU A 464 -7.94 -2.18 6.90
CA LEU A 464 -7.22 -2.17 8.18
C LEU A 464 -8.17 -1.73 9.29
N ALA A 465 -8.11 -2.40 10.43
CA ALA A 465 -8.76 -1.92 11.65
C ALA A 465 -8.30 -0.49 11.99
N GLU A 466 -9.14 0.24 12.74
CA GLU A 466 -8.80 1.61 13.15
C GLU A 466 -7.44 1.62 13.89
N PRO A 467 -6.52 2.51 13.50
CA PRO A 467 -5.21 2.56 14.10
C PRO A 467 -5.30 3.05 15.55
N THR A 468 -4.52 2.44 16.43
CA THR A 468 -4.25 2.92 17.78
C THR A 468 -3.03 3.86 17.76
N PRO A 469 -2.79 4.66 18.81
CA PRO A 469 -1.57 5.46 18.91
C PRO A 469 -0.28 4.63 18.81
N GLU A 470 -0.29 3.36 19.24
CA GLU A 470 0.89 2.51 19.18
C GLU A 470 1.23 2.02 17.76
N ASN A 471 0.25 1.98 16.84
CA ASN A 471 0.43 1.43 15.49
C ASN A 471 0.17 2.42 14.35
N SER A 472 -0.16 3.67 14.68
CA SER A 472 -0.24 4.79 13.74
C SER A 472 1.16 5.37 13.45
N VAL A 473 1.96 4.63 12.67
CA VAL A 473 3.37 4.99 12.39
C VAL A 473 3.52 5.86 11.15
N LEU A 474 2.72 5.58 10.12
CA LEU A 474 2.74 6.35 8.88
C LEU A 474 1.78 7.53 9.00
N PRO A 475 2.23 8.78 8.74
CA PRO A 475 1.35 9.93 8.71
C PRO A 475 0.49 9.88 7.44
N VAL A 476 -0.65 9.21 7.50
CA VAL A 476 -1.60 9.12 6.38
C VAL A 476 -2.58 10.30 6.45
N PRO A 477 -2.62 11.21 5.45
CA PRO A 477 -3.64 12.25 5.38
C PRO A 477 -5.05 11.66 5.42
N SER A 478 -5.96 12.30 6.15
CA SER A 478 -7.37 11.86 6.28
C SER A 478 -8.06 11.69 4.93
N ALA A 479 -7.72 12.54 3.94
CA ALA A 479 -8.23 12.46 2.57
C ALA A 479 -7.90 11.13 1.86
N LEU A 480 -6.88 10.39 2.31
CA LEU A 480 -6.46 9.11 1.72
C LEU A 480 -7.07 7.88 2.42
N LEU A 481 -7.80 8.06 3.53
CA LEU A 481 -8.45 6.95 4.23
C LEU A 481 -9.70 6.45 3.50
N GLY A 482 -10.39 7.34 2.79
CA GLY A 482 -11.62 7.03 2.07
C GLY A 482 -12.87 7.07 2.97
N PRO A 483 -14.00 6.51 2.51
CA PRO A 483 -15.24 6.49 3.28
C PRO A 483 -15.19 5.50 4.47
N ASN A 484 -16.27 5.43 5.25
CA ASN A 484 -16.39 4.52 6.38
C ASN A 484 -16.09 3.05 5.98
N PRO A 485 -15.13 2.36 6.63
CA PRO A 485 -14.71 1.00 6.24
C PRO A 485 -15.64 -0.13 6.69
N GLY A 486 -16.67 0.14 7.50
CA GLY A 486 -17.59 -0.87 8.06
C GLY A 486 -18.20 -1.85 7.04
N PRO A 487 -18.65 -1.42 5.85
CA PRO A 487 -19.08 -2.32 4.79
C PRO A 487 -17.97 -3.27 4.32
N ALA A 488 -16.75 -2.77 4.10
CA ALA A 488 -15.61 -3.58 3.68
C ALA A 488 -15.24 -4.65 4.71
N TYR A 489 -15.29 -4.33 6.01
CA TYR A 489 -15.10 -5.34 7.06
C TYR A 489 -16.14 -6.45 6.97
N SER A 490 -17.40 -6.08 6.72
CA SER A 490 -18.50 -7.03 6.57
C SER A 490 -18.29 -7.96 5.37
N TYR A 491 -17.80 -7.44 4.25
CA TYR A 491 -17.49 -8.25 3.06
C TYR A 491 -16.35 -9.21 3.32
N LEU A 492 -15.25 -8.72 3.89
CA LEU A 492 -14.08 -9.53 4.20
C LEU A 492 -14.41 -10.65 5.19
N ARG A 493 -15.25 -10.38 6.19
CA ARG A 493 -15.78 -11.40 7.11
C ARG A 493 -16.54 -12.50 6.37
N ALA A 494 -17.56 -12.13 5.61
CA ALA A 494 -18.42 -13.09 4.92
C ALA A 494 -17.68 -13.89 3.85
N LEU A 495 -16.91 -13.21 2.99
CA LEU A 495 -16.19 -13.83 1.88
C LEU A 495 -15.03 -14.69 2.36
N SER A 496 -14.32 -14.31 3.43
CA SER A 496 -13.25 -15.14 3.99
C SER A 496 -13.81 -16.43 4.59
N VAL A 497 -14.93 -16.38 5.32
CA VAL A 497 -15.60 -17.58 5.82
C VAL A 497 -16.04 -18.47 4.66
N ALA A 498 -16.76 -17.91 3.68
CA ALA A 498 -17.23 -18.66 2.52
C ALA A 498 -16.08 -19.35 1.77
N PHE A 499 -14.99 -18.62 1.55
CA PHE A 499 -13.81 -19.09 0.82
C PHE A 499 -13.11 -20.22 1.57
N LEU A 500 -12.81 -20.02 2.86
CA LEU A 500 -12.07 -20.99 3.66
C LEU A 500 -12.91 -22.24 3.97
N GLN A 501 -14.21 -22.09 4.24
CA GLN A 501 -15.11 -23.23 4.41
C GLN A 501 -15.19 -24.08 3.12
N THR A 502 -15.30 -23.42 1.97
CA THR A 502 -15.35 -24.10 0.67
C THR A 502 -14.05 -24.83 0.35
N HIS A 503 -12.91 -24.17 0.51
CA HIS A 503 -11.63 -24.62 -0.07
C HIS A 503 -10.68 -25.30 0.90
N LEU A 504 -10.78 -25.05 2.21
CA LEU A 504 -9.98 -25.77 3.22
C LEU A 504 -10.76 -26.93 3.84
N LEU A 505 -12.06 -26.76 4.05
CA LEU A 505 -12.93 -27.73 4.70
C LEU A 505 -13.80 -28.54 3.73
N ASN A 506 -13.75 -28.23 2.42
CA ASN A 506 -14.53 -28.90 1.38
C ASN A 506 -16.04 -28.89 1.65
N ARG A 507 -16.58 -27.77 2.14
CA ARG A 507 -18.01 -27.59 2.44
C ARG A 507 -18.74 -26.94 1.25
N PRO A 508 -19.35 -27.72 0.34
CA PRO A 508 -19.95 -27.20 -0.89
C PRO A 508 -21.13 -26.26 -0.65
N GLU A 509 -21.80 -26.34 0.51
CA GLU A 509 -22.88 -25.46 0.93
C GLU A 509 -22.47 -23.98 1.05
N TYR A 510 -21.17 -23.71 1.14
CA TYR A 510 -20.61 -22.35 1.15
C TYR A 510 -20.30 -21.79 -0.25
N ARG A 511 -20.32 -22.62 -1.30
CA ARG A 511 -20.04 -22.18 -2.69
C ARG A 511 -20.98 -21.07 -3.20
N PRO A 512 -22.30 -21.07 -2.88
CA PRO A 512 -23.18 -20.00 -3.30
C PRO A 512 -22.75 -18.60 -2.83
N TYR A 513 -22.11 -18.49 -1.65
CA TYR A 513 -21.61 -17.22 -1.13
C TYR A 513 -20.32 -16.73 -1.84
N LEU A 514 -19.78 -17.52 -2.77
CA LEU A 514 -18.66 -17.12 -3.62
C LEU A 514 -19.10 -16.78 -5.04
N GLN A 515 -20.40 -16.67 -5.28
CA GLN A 515 -20.96 -16.27 -6.58
C GLN A 515 -21.13 -14.75 -6.67
N PRO A 516 -21.06 -14.17 -7.88
CA PRO A 516 -21.29 -12.74 -8.11
C PRO A 516 -22.61 -12.22 -7.54
N SER A 517 -23.67 -13.04 -7.56
CA SER A 517 -24.99 -12.71 -6.99
C SER A 517 -24.95 -12.49 -5.47
N TYR A 518 -24.07 -13.17 -4.73
CA TYR A 518 -23.86 -12.87 -3.30
C TYR A 518 -23.18 -11.52 -3.09
N GLY A 519 -22.20 -11.21 -3.95
CA GLY A 519 -21.53 -9.91 -3.96
C GLY A 519 -22.54 -8.76 -4.10
N GLN A 520 -23.45 -8.87 -5.06
CA GLN A 520 -24.55 -7.92 -5.24
C GLN A 520 -25.47 -7.86 -4.01
N TYR A 521 -25.84 -9.01 -3.45
CA TYR A 521 -26.75 -9.10 -2.30
C TYR A 521 -26.22 -8.38 -1.06
N ILE A 522 -24.92 -8.50 -0.76
CA ILE A 522 -24.33 -7.86 0.43
C ILE A 522 -23.78 -6.45 0.17
N SER A 523 -23.67 -6.03 -1.09
CA SER A 523 -23.14 -4.73 -1.50
C SER A 523 -23.84 -3.55 -0.81
N LYS A 524 -23.09 -2.51 -0.47
CA LYS A 524 -23.57 -1.29 0.18
C LYS A 524 -22.79 -0.09 -0.30
N GLU A 525 -23.51 0.92 -0.78
CA GLU A 525 -22.96 2.25 -1.07
C GLU A 525 -22.34 2.89 0.21
N PRO A 526 -21.27 3.69 0.09
CA PRO A 526 -20.54 4.03 -1.13
C PRO A 526 -19.48 3.00 -1.54
N LEU A 527 -19.38 1.87 -0.81
CA LEU A 527 -18.36 0.84 -1.00
C LEU A 527 -18.93 -0.36 -1.77
N ASN A 528 -19.41 -0.13 -2.99
CA ASN A 528 -20.04 -1.19 -3.79
C ASN A 528 -19.09 -2.38 -4.02
N LEU A 529 -19.65 -3.58 -3.98
CA LEU A 529 -18.92 -4.83 -4.07
C LEU A 529 -19.15 -5.53 -5.40
N SER A 530 -18.07 -5.81 -6.12
CA SER A 530 -18.06 -6.68 -7.30
C SER A 530 -17.25 -7.94 -7.00
N LEU A 531 -17.84 -9.11 -7.27
CA LEU A 531 -17.19 -10.41 -7.12
C LEU A 531 -17.23 -11.15 -8.46
N LEU A 532 -16.07 -11.55 -8.97
CA LEU A 532 -15.94 -12.32 -10.22
C LEU A 532 -15.25 -13.66 -9.93
N GLN A 533 -15.66 -14.71 -10.64
CA GLN A 533 -15.01 -16.02 -10.62
C GLN A 533 -14.11 -16.24 -11.83
N SER A 534 -14.30 -15.46 -12.89
CA SER A 534 -13.49 -15.50 -14.11
C SER A 534 -13.35 -14.11 -14.72
N LEU A 535 -12.19 -13.90 -15.34
CA LEU A 535 -11.86 -12.75 -16.18
C LEU A 535 -10.72 -13.20 -17.10
N THR A 536 -10.92 -13.07 -18.40
CA THR A 536 -9.91 -13.42 -19.41
C THR A 536 -9.03 -12.22 -19.76
N THR A 537 -7.84 -12.49 -20.29
CA THR A 537 -6.96 -11.44 -20.82
C THR A 537 -7.63 -10.64 -21.93
N ASP A 538 -8.43 -11.29 -22.78
CA ASP A 538 -9.14 -10.63 -23.89
C ASP A 538 -10.24 -9.68 -23.40
N GLN A 539 -11.02 -10.10 -22.40
CA GLN A 539 -12.01 -9.23 -21.73
C GLN A 539 -11.32 -8.01 -21.12
N LEU A 540 -10.21 -8.20 -20.40
CA LEU A 540 -9.46 -7.09 -19.83
C LEU A 540 -8.88 -6.18 -20.93
N ALA A 541 -8.35 -6.74 -22.02
CA ALA A 541 -7.83 -5.97 -23.14
C ALA A 541 -8.93 -5.14 -23.82
N GLN A 542 -10.16 -5.65 -23.90
CA GLN A 542 -11.31 -4.87 -24.39
C GLN A 542 -11.60 -3.66 -23.50
N ALA A 543 -11.58 -3.82 -22.17
CA ALA A 543 -11.75 -2.72 -21.23
C ALA A 543 -10.66 -1.64 -21.39
N LEU A 544 -9.40 -2.07 -21.50
CA LEU A 544 -8.25 -1.19 -21.70
C LEU A 544 -8.30 -0.45 -23.06
N ASN A 545 -8.74 -1.12 -24.11
CA ASN A 545 -8.91 -0.52 -25.45
C ASN A 545 -10.12 0.44 -25.51
N GLY A 546 -11.18 0.17 -24.74
CA GLY A 546 -12.31 1.08 -24.56
C GLY A 546 -11.90 2.40 -23.92
N ALA A 547 -11.02 2.33 -22.90
CA ALA A 547 -10.46 3.51 -22.22
C ALA A 547 -9.64 4.39 -23.17
N THR A 548 -8.84 3.78 -24.05
CA THR A 548 -8.05 4.51 -25.05
C THR A 548 -8.91 5.13 -26.15
N ARG A 549 -10.00 4.50 -26.60
CA ARG A 549 -10.91 5.11 -27.60
C ARG A 549 -11.68 6.33 -27.07
N GLN A 550 -12.04 6.34 -25.78
CA GLN A 550 -12.65 7.53 -25.16
C GLN A 550 -11.66 8.71 -25.05
N SER A 551 -10.35 8.47 -25.12
CA SER A 551 -9.33 9.53 -25.12
C SER A 551 -9.17 10.26 -26.46
N VAL A 552 -9.70 9.70 -27.56
CA VAL A 552 -9.58 10.23 -28.93
C VAL A 552 -10.87 10.93 -29.40
N ALA A 553 -11.95 10.89 -28.61
CA ALA A 553 -13.14 11.67 -28.93
C ALA A 553 -12.82 13.18 -28.79
N PRO A 554 -12.88 13.97 -29.88
CA PRO A 554 -12.64 15.40 -29.77
C PRO A 554 -13.72 15.99 -28.87
N SER A 555 -13.30 16.74 -27.86
CA SER A 555 -14.19 17.64 -27.13
C SER A 555 -14.92 18.48 -28.17
N LYS A 556 -16.24 18.33 -28.27
CA LYS A 556 -17.05 19.18 -29.14
C LYS A 556 -16.79 20.64 -28.73
N PRO A 557 -16.65 21.54 -29.72
CA PRO A 557 -16.25 22.93 -29.50
C PRO A 557 -17.23 23.69 -28.60
#